data_AF-A0A0R2HZN9-F1
#
_entry.id   AF-A0A0R2HZN9-F1
#
_cell.length_a   1.000
_cell.length_b   1.000
_cell.length_c   1.000
_cell.angle_alpha   90.00
_cell.angle_beta   90.00
_cell.angle_gamma   90.00
#
_symmetry.space_group_name_H-M   'P 1'
#
loop_
_entity.id
_entity.type
_entity.pdbx_description
1 polymer ?
#
loop_
_entity_poly.entity_id
_entity_poly.type
_entity_poly.pdbx_seq_one_letter_code
_entity_poly.pdbx_strand_id
1 'polypeptide(L)'
;MVDIEFYKEQDEEAFLERWEAKFGEIEDIDAFYQTIATTVQKEYEQNQVKLGNKYVYEGILVGYVDYNTYNNWFLFSSSKL
;
A
#
# COMPACT_ATOMS: atom_id res chain seq x y z
N MET A 1 -12.63 -9.40 2.63
CA MET A 1 -11.26 -9.53 2.07
C MET A 1 -10.52 -8.26 2.46
N VAL A 2 -9.23 -8.33 2.74
CA VAL A 2 -8.42 -7.11 2.94
C VAL A 2 -8.00 -6.57 1.59
N ASP A 3 -7.96 -5.25 1.45
CA ASP A 3 -7.51 -4.58 0.23
C ASP A 3 -6.60 -3.38 0.56
N ILE A 4 -6.04 -2.75 -0.47
CA ILE A 4 -5.40 -1.44 -0.35
C ILE A 4 -6.16 -0.37 -1.12
N GLU A 5 -6.02 0.88 -0.69
CA GLU A 5 -6.55 2.04 -1.40
C GLU A 5 -5.67 3.26 -1.10
N PHE A 6 -5.68 4.25 -1.97
CA PHE A 6 -4.99 5.51 -1.78
C PHE A 6 -5.99 6.64 -1.47
N TYR A 7 -5.62 7.55 -0.56
CA TYR A 7 -6.48 8.71 -0.28
C TYR A 7 -6.62 9.65 -1.48
N LYS A 8 -5.66 9.61 -2.40
CA LYS A 8 -5.62 10.45 -3.59
C LYS A 8 -5.03 9.65 -4.75
N GLU A 9 -5.65 9.78 -5.92
CA GLU A 9 -5.19 9.20 -7.18
C GLU A 9 -3.72 9.54 -7.48
N GLN A 10 -3.29 10.80 -7.27
CA GLN A 10 -1.89 11.19 -7.44
C GLN A 10 -0.88 10.43 -6.54
N ASP A 11 -1.32 9.92 -5.37
CA ASP A 11 -0.45 9.17 -4.46
C ASP A 11 -0.28 7.73 -4.99
N GLU A 12 -1.34 7.18 -5.58
CA GLU A 12 -1.35 5.90 -6.29
C GLU A 12 -0.47 5.95 -7.53
N GLU A 13 -0.71 6.90 -8.43
CA GLU A 13 0.07 7.10 -9.66
C GLU A 13 1.57 7.19 -9.34
N ALA A 14 1.94 8.02 -8.36
CA ALA A 14 3.33 8.19 -7.96
C ALA A 14 3.95 6.93 -7.33
N PHE A 15 3.16 6.04 -6.73
CA PHE A 15 3.62 4.74 -6.27
C PHE A 15 3.85 3.80 -7.45
N LEU A 16 2.87 3.68 -8.36
CA LEU A 16 2.94 2.82 -9.54
C LEU A 16 4.11 3.21 -10.45
N GLU A 17 4.31 4.50 -10.73
CA GLU A 17 5.45 4.98 -11.52
C GLU A 17 6.80 4.52 -10.93
N ARG A 18 6.96 4.58 -9.61
CA ARG A 18 8.19 4.14 -8.93
C ARG A 18 8.34 2.63 -8.98
N TRP A 19 7.23 1.90 -8.87
CA TRP A 19 7.22 0.46 -8.98
C TRP A 19 7.65 0.02 -10.37
N GLU A 20 6.99 0.53 -11.41
CA GLU A 20 7.24 0.16 -12.80
C GLU A 20 8.62 0.58 -13.28
N ALA A 21 9.13 1.74 -12.82
CA ALA A 21 10.51 2.14 -13.09
C ALA A 21 11.56 1.16 -12.53
N LYS A 22 11.24 0.43 -11.46
CA LYS A 22 12.16 -0.51 -10.80
C LYS A 22 11.96 -1.96 -11.26
N PHE A 23 10.71 -2.40 -11.42
CA PHE A 23 10.36 -3.80 -11.62
C PHE A 23 9.73 -4.09 -12.98
N GLY A 24 9.33 -3.06 -13.75
CA GLY A 24 8.61 -3.20 -15.01
C GLY A 24 7.09 -3.11 -14.84
N GLU A 25 6.39 -3.20 -15.97
CA GLU A 25 4.94 -3.08 -16.09
C GLU A 25 4.18 -4.06 -15.19
N ILE A 26 3.07 -3.60 -14.61
CA ILE A 26 2.17 -4.45 -13.81
C ILE A 26 1.12 -5.06 -14.74
N GLU A 27 1.19 -6.37 -14.95
CA GLU A 27 0.26 -7.07 -15.86
C GLU A 27 -1.16 -7.21 -15.28
N ASP A 28 -1.30 -7.30 -13.95
CA ASP A 28 -2.57 -7.45 -13.23
C ASP A 28 -2.55 -6.61 -11.95
N ILE A 29 -3.19 -5.44 -12.01
CA ILE A 29 -3.21 -4.46 -10.92
C ILE A 29 -3.98 -4.97 -9.70
N ASP A 30 -5.07 -5.71 -9.90
CA ASP A 30 -5.91 -6.22 -8.81
C ASP A 30 -5.15 -7.30 -8.04
N ALA A 31 -4.48 -8.22 -8.74
CA ALA A 31 -3.64 -9.24 -8.11
C ALA A 31 -2.43 -8.64 -7.38
N PHE A 32 -1.85 -7.59 -7.97
CA PHE A 32 -0.74 -6.84 -7.36
C PHE A 32 -1.18 -6.19 -6.04
N TYR A 33 -2.30 -5.47 -6.05
CA TYR A 33 -2.86 -4.82 -4.87
C TYR A 33 -3.27 -5.82 -3.78
N GLN A 34 -3.87 -6.95 -4.17
CA GLN A 34 -4.20 -8.00 -3.22
C GLN A 34 -2.95 -8.59 -2.53
N THR A 35 -1.83 -8.69 -3.26
CA THR A 35 -0.56 -9.16 -2.71
C THR A 35 -0.01 -8.19 -1.67
N ILE A 36 -0.06 -6.88 -1.97
CA ILE A 36 0.33 -5.84 -1.01
C ILE A 36 -0.60 -5.88 0.21
N ALA A 37 -1.92 -5.93 0.02
CA ALA A 37 -2.91 -5.95 1.08
C ALA A 37 -2.68 -7.11 2.06
N THR A 38 -2.46 -8.31 1.52
CA THR A 38 -2.19 -9.51 2.32
C THR A 38 -0.86 -9.40 3.08
N THR A 39 0.15 -8.79 2.44
CA THR A 39 1.46 -8.61 3.08
C THR A 39 1.40 -7.60 4.21
N VAL A 40 0.84 -6.41 3.97
CA VAL A 40 0.73 -5.37 5.01
C VAL A 40 -0.18 -5.83 6.16
N GLN A 41 -1.24 -6.61 5.88
CA GLN A 41 -2.06 -7.22 6.92
C GLN A 41 -1.22 -8.12 7.84
N LYS A 42 -0.47 -9.06 7.25
CA LYS A 42 0.38 -9.98 8.00
C LYS A 42 1.43 -9.23 8.82
N GLU A 43 2.06 -8.22 8.24
CA GLU A 43 3.08 -7.42 8.94
C GLU A 43 2.47 -6.55 10.05
N TYR A 44 1.26 -6.03 9.87
CA TYR A 44 0.51 -5.32 10.89
C TYR A 44 0.14 -6.23 12.07
N GLU A 45 -0.38 -7.43 11.80
CA GLU A 45 -0.71 -8.44 12.81
C GLU A 45 0.55 -8.88 13.60
N GLN A 46 1.71 -8.86 12.97
CA GLN A 46 3.00 -9.18 13.58
C GLN A 46 3.67 -7.98 14.28
N ASN A 47 3.00 -6.81 14.35
CA ASN A 47 3.54 -5.56 14.88
C ASN A 47 4.82 -5.06 14.18
N GLN A 48 5.06 -5.49 12.93
CA GLN A 48 6.18 -5.03 12.10
C GLN A 48 5.82 -3.72 11.39
N VAL A 49 4.54 -3.52 11.08
CA VAL A 49 3.97 -2.26 10.58
C VAL A 49 3.15 -1.60 11.68
N LYS A 50 3.25 -0.27 11.76
CA LYS A 50 2.45 0.55 12.67
C LYS A 50 1.69 1.59 11.86
N LEU A 51 0.39 1.73 12.11
CA LEU A 51 -0.45 2.76 11.51
C LEU A 51 0.11 4.16 11.82
N GLY A 52 -0.04 5.09 10.87
CA GLY A 52 0.50 6.45 10.91
C GLY A 52 1.99 6.57 10.54
N ASN A 53 2.67 5.46 10.22
CA ASN A 53 4.06 5.45 9.77
C ASN A 53 4.17 5.14 8.27
N LYS A 54 5.35 5.40 7.71
CA LYS A 54 5.68 5.02 6.33
C LYS A 54 5.72 3.50 6.21
N TYR A 55 5.11 3.00 5.14
CA TYR A 55 5.14 1.61 4.73
C TYR A 55 5.92 1.47 3.43
N VAL A 56 6.84 0.51 3.40
CA VAL A 56 7.72 0.24 2.27
C VAL A 56 7.51 -1.20 1.86
N TYR A 57 7.09 -1.41 0.61
CA TYR A 57 6.89 -2.73 0.04
C TYR A 57 7.97 -3.00 -1.01
N GLU A 58 8.73 -4.08 -0.84
CA GLU A 58 9.87 -4.45 -1.70
C GLU A 58 10.87 -3.31 -1.99
N GLY A 59 11.07 -2.44 -0.99
CA GLY A 59 11.97 -1.29 -1.08
C GLY A 59 11.40 -0.09 -1.85
N ILE A 60 10.12 -0.09 -2.21
CA ILE A 60 9.38 1.06 -2.74
C ILE A 60 8.48 1.63 -1.64
N LEU A 61 8.54 2.95 -1.43
CA LEU A 61 7.63 3.63 -0.51
C LEU A 61 6.22 3.63 -1.10
N VAL A 62 5.28 2.96 -0.42
CA VAL A 62 3.86 2.96 -0.79
C VAL A 62 3.21 4.24 -0.24
N GLY A 63 3.45 4.56 1.04
CA GLY A 63 2.92 5.76 1.68
C GLY A 63 2.91 5.65 3.20
N TYR A 64 2.34 6.65 3.88
CA TYR A 64 1.92 6.52 5.27
C TYR A 64 0.69 5.62 5.32
N VAL A 65 0.74 4.57 6.13
CA VAL A 65 -0.31 3.57 6.22
C VAL A 65 -1.33 3.93 7.30
N ASP A 66 -2.60 3.87 6.97
CA ASP A 66 -3.73 3.88 7.89
C ASP A 66 -4.61 2.64 7.61
N TYR A 67 -5.65 2.44 8.41
CA TYR A 67 -6.54 1.30 8.25
C TYR A 67 -8.01 1.68 8.46
N ASN A 68 -8.82 1.43 7.44
CA ASN A 68 -10.26 1.59 7.47
C ASN A 68 -10.92 0.28 7.91
N THR A 69 -11.41 0.25 9.15
CA THR A 69 -12.07 -0.92 9.74
C THR A 69 -13.41 -1.27 9.10
N TYR A 70 -14.12 -0.30 8.52
CA TYR A 70 -15.44 -0.52 7.90
C TYR A 70 -15.31 -1.24 6.55
N ASN A 71 -14.38 -0.79 5.71
CA ASN A 71 -14.12 -1.41 4.40
C ASN A 71 -13.09 -2.54 4.45
N ASN A 72 -12.36 -2.69 5.56
CA ASN A 72 -11.22 -3.61 5.70
C ASN A 72 -10.10 -3.28 4.70
N TRP A 73 -9.72 -2.01 4.61
CA TRP A 73 -8.70 -1.51 3.68
C TRP A 73 -7.53 -0.89 4.41
N PHE A 74 -6.32 -1.17 3.92
CA PHE A 74 -5.14 -0.37 4.26
C PHE A 74 -5.08 0.84 3.34
N LEU A 75 -5.10 2.03 3.94
CA LEU A 75 -5.12 3.28 3.22
C LEU A 75 -3.73 3.91 3.18
N PHE A 76 -3.33 4.44 2.02
CA PHE A 76 -2.02 5.05 1.83
C PHE A 76 -2.10 6.51 1.41
N SER A 77 -1.19 7.33 1.92
CA SER A 77 -0.97 8.69 1.43
C SER A 77 0.51 9.08 1.40
N SER A 78 0.86 10.01 0.50
CA SER A 78 2.20 10.62 0.45
C SER A 78 2.51 11.50 1.65
N SER A 79 1.48 11.99 2.36
CA SER A 79 1.60 12.85 3.53
C SER A 79 1.15 12.13 4.78
N LYS A 80 1.70 12.52 5.94
CA LYS A 80 1.24 11.99 7.22
C LYS A 80 -0.19 12.48 7.46
N LEU A 81 -1.10 11.54 7.67
CA LEU A 81 -2.50 11.76 8.01
C LEU A 81 -2.65 12.24 9.44
#